data_AF-A0A7S7AFD1-F1
#
_entry.id   AF-A0A7S7AFD1-F1
#
_cell.length_a   1.000
_cell.length_b   1.000
_cell.length_c   1.000
_cell.angle_alpha   90.00
_cell.angle_beta   90.00
_cell.angle_gamma   90.00
#
_symmetry.space_group_name_H-M   'P 1'
#
loop_
_entity.id
_entity.type
_entity.pdbx_description
1 polymer ?
#
loop_
_entity_poly.entity_id
_entity_poly.type
_entity_poly.pdbx_seq_one_letter_code
_entity_poly.pdbx_strand_id
1 'polypeptide(L)'
;MGFSFVSESFQNALDRLFETAQKNLNSKDDETKNWANKVRSLKEFFTNRTLEYLDINLHETKKWNLFDVSQLADSIIANDLLHLKYGALSFYVYLKEWEFRRGIKENEQHNPIVRSFYDFIYTEKNQRYLEFKTHYDFVDELPFVICGEIYSDSKLSEIRNFLEEKDFSDFNSFVETNTTTFEMIKKWEESFDEKKQAVLDLENRLKKSKETYDFILLNKGFKELYEQKKEELKERRDSFSKFGATLAITPLTLIIFSESVQNSVSAELARV
;
A
#
# COMPACT_ATOMS: atom_id res chain seq x y z
N MET A 1 36.09 2.37 -38.68
CA MET A 1 35.06 1.49 -39.27
C MET A 1 35.05 0.23 -38.45
N GLY A 2 33.88 -0.16 -37.94
CA GLY A 2 33.73 -1.39 -37.18
C GLY A 2 33.61 -2.63 -38.07
N PHE A 3 33.73 -3.81 -37.47
CA PHE A 3 33.50 -5.08 -38.17
C PHE A 3 32.01 -5.43 -38.20
N SER A 4 31.62 -6.43 -39.02
CA SER A 4 30.23 -6.86 -39.18
C SER A 4 30.09 -8.36 -38.97
N PHE A 5 29.10 -8.75 -38.17
CA PHE A 5 28.79 -10.15 -37.85
C PHE A 5 28.15 -10.91 -39.02
N VAL A 6 27.59 -10.19 -39.99
CA VAL A 6 26.99 -10.77 -41.22
C VAL A 6 27.95 -10.75 -42.41
N SER A 7 29.16 -10.25 -42.23
CA SER A 7 30.18 -10.26 -43.29
C SER A 7 30.65 -11.69 -43.59
N GLU A 8 30.96 -11.94 -44.86
CA GLU A 8 31.49 -13.23 -45.31
C GLU A 8 32.80 -13.58 -44.60
N SER A 9 33.68 -12.60 -44.36
CA SER A 9 34.94 -12.79 -43.62
C SER A 9 34.70 -13.24 -42.19
N PHE A 10 33.72 -12.65 -41.50
CA PHE A 10 33.36 -13.04 -40.14
C PHE A 10 32.77 -14.45 -40.10
N GLN A 11 31.84 -14.77 -41.00
CA GLN A 11 31.23 -16.11 -41.05
C GLN A 11 32.26 -17.19 -41.34
N ASN A 12 33.15 -16.96 -42.32
CA ASN A 12 34.24 -17.89 -42.63
C ASN A 12 35.17 -18.10 -41.44
N ALA A 13 35.49 -17.03 -40.70
CA ALA A 13 36.32 -17.12 -39.50
C ALA A 13 35.62 -17.87 -38.35
N LEU A 14 34.33 -17.61 -38.16
CA LEU A 14 33.50 -18.28 -37.19
C LEU A 14 33.42 -19.79 -37.48
N ASP A 15 33.23 -20.17 -38.74
CA ASP A 15 33.23 -21.57 -39.16
C ASP A 15 34.57 -22.26 -38.91
N ARG A 16 35.69 -21.61 -39.27
CA ARG A 16 37.05 -22.10 -38.96
C ARG A 16 37.29 -22.28 -37.46
N LEU A 17 36.80 -21.37 -36.63
CA LEU A 17 36.89 -21.49 -35.17
C LEU A 17 36.10 -22.71 -34.68
N PHE A 18 34.89 -22.94 -35.20
CA PHE A 18 34.11 -24.13 -34.85
C PHE A 18 34.72 -25.43 -35.38
N GLU A 19 35.36 -25.43 -36.55
CA GLU A 19 36.14 -26.55 -37.06
C GLU A 19 37.33 -26.86 -36.15
N THR A 20 38.05 -25.83 -35.70
CA THR A 20 39.16 -25.96 -34.75
C THR A 20 38.68 -26.57 -33.43
N ALA A 21 37.53 -26.13 -32.93
CA ALA A 21 36.90 -26.70 -31.74
C ALA A 21 36.49 -28.17 -31.97
N GLN A 22 35.88 -28.47 -33.11
CA GLN A 22 35.44 -29.83 -33.45
C GLN A 22 36.61 -30.82 -33.54
N LYS A 23 37.72 -30.41 -34.15
CA LYS A 23 38.95 -31.20 -34.25
C LYS A 23 39.52 -31.56 -32.88
N ASN A 24 39.37 -30.67 -31.89
CA ASN A 24 40.03 -30.76 -30.59
C ASN A 24 39.15 -31.27 -29.45
N LEU A 25 37.91 -31.72 -29.71
CA LEU A 25 37.01 -32.27 -28.68
C LEU A 25 37.58 -33.49 -27.94
N ASN A 26 38.44 -34.25 -28.60
CA ASN A 26 39.11 -35.44 -28.06
C ASN A 26 40.63 -35.24 -27.98
N SER A 27 41.10 -34.00 -27.84
CA SER A 27 42.53 -33.71 -27.67
C SER A 27 43.09 -34.45 -26.43
N LYS A 28 44.36 -34.85 -26.51
CA LYS A 28 45.12 -35.41 -25.38
C LYS A 28 45.50 -34.35 -24.36
N ASP A 29 45.53 -33.09 -24.78
CA ASP A 29 45.74 -31.95 -23.89
C ASP A 29 44.40 -31.54 -23.28
N ASP A 30 44.26 -31.70 -21.97
CA ASP A 30 43.01 -31.43 -21.23
C ASP A 30 42.60 -29.97 -21.34
N GLU A 31 43.57 -29.05 -21.41
CA GLU A 31 43.29 -27.63 -21.57
C GLU A 31 42.64 -27.34 -22.93
N THR A 32 43.29 -27.74 -24.03
CA THR A 32 42.74 -27.59 -25.39
C THR A 32 41.38 -28.25 -25.51
N LYS A 33 41.21 -29.44 -24.92
CA LYS A 33 39.93 -30.15 -24.89
C LYS A 33 38.84 -29.35 -24.18
N ASN A 34 39.14 -28.76 -23.02
CA ASN A 34 38.16 -27.97 -22.26
C ASN A 34 37.70 -26.74 -23.03
N TRP A 35 38.64 -25.97 -23.59
CA TRP A 35 38.33 -24.81 -24.43
C TRP A 35 37.54 -25.19 -25.69
N ALA A 36 37.93 -26.28 -26.36
CA ALA A 36 37.24 -26.80 -27.54
C ALA A 36 35.77 -27.14 -27.24
N ASN A 37 35.51 -27.83 -26.12
CA ASN A 37 34.14 -28.17 -25.72
C ASN A 37 33.28 -26.92 -25.48
N LYS A 38 33.84 -25.90 -24.81
CA LYS A 38 33.13 -24.65 -24.49
C LYS A 38 32.84 -23.80 -25.72
N VAL A 39 33.80 -23.68 -26.64
CA VAL A 39 33.59 -23.00 -27.93
C VAL A 39 32.54 -23.76 -28.74
N ARG A 40 32.67 -25.08 -28.86
CA ARG A 40 31.78 -25.90 -29.68
C ARG A 40 30.33 -25.89 -29.19
N SER A 41 30.11 -25.82 -27.88
CA SER A 41 28.76 -25.78 -27.30
C SER A 41 27.99 -24.52 -27.69
N LEU A 42 28.68 -23.42 -27.99
CA LEU A 42 28.04 -22.17 -28.42
C LEU A 42 27.65 -22.14 -29.90
N LYS A 43 27.99 -23.16 -30.70
CA LYS A 43 27.67 -23.18 -32.14
C LYS A 43 26.18 -22.93 -32.43
N GLU A 44 25.29 -23.50 -31.62
CA GLU A 44 23.85 -23.36 -31.79
C GLU A 44 23.33 -21.95 -31.47
N PHE A 45 24.08 -21.16 -30.70
CA PHE A 45 23.75 -19.76 -30.45
C PHE A 45 23.95 -18.91 -31.71
N PHE A 46 25.02 -19.15 -32.47
CA PHE A 46 25.40 -18.36 -33.64
C PHE A 46 24.65 -18.80 -34.91
N THR A 47 23.33 -18.66 -34.89
CA THR A 47 22.48 -18.78 -36.09
C THR A 47 22.48 -17.50 -36.91
N ASN A 48 22.09 -17.55 -38.19
CA ASN A 48 21.95 -16.36 -39.04
C ASN A 48 21.09 -15.26 -38.38
N ARG A 49 19.97 -15.66 -37.75
CA ARG A 49 19.08 -14.74 -37.03
C ARG A 49 19.80 -14.07 -35.85
N THR A 50 20.59 -14.83 -35.10
CA THR A 50 21.36 -14.29 -33.98
C THR A 50 22.45 -13.35 -34.50
N LEU A 51 23.17 -13.71 -35.56
CA LEU A 51 24.21 -12.88 -36.17
C LEU A 51 23.66 -11.56 -36.70
N GLU A 52 22.50 -11.56 -37.36
CA GLU A 52 21.79 -10.34 -37.76
C GLU A 52 21.44 -9.47 -36.56
N TYR A 53 20.93 -10.08 -35.49
CA TYR A 53 20.65 -9.35 -34.26
C TYR A 53 21.91 -8.74 -33.65
N LEU A 54 23.01 -9.50 -33.58
CA LEU A 54 24.29 -9.01 -33.08
C LEU A 54 24.79 -7.84 -33.93
N ASP A 55 24.69 -7.94 -35.26
CA ASP A 55 25.12 -6.89 -36.17
C ASP A 55 24.36 -5.57 -35.97
N ILE A 56 23.05 -5.67 -35.73
CA ILE A 56 22.20 -4.50 -35.52
C ILE A 56 22.44 -3.89 -34.14
N ASN A 57 22.67 -4.69 -33.09
CA ASN A 57 22.56 -4.20 -31.71
C ASN A 57 23.91 -4.03 -30.98
N LEU A 58 24.98 -4.73 -31.35
CA LEU A 58 26.26 -4.65 -30.62
C LEU A 58 27.11 -3.45 -31.08
N HIS A 59 26.67 -2.24 -30.73
CA HIS A 59 27.34 -1.02 -31.18
C HIS A 59 28.71 -0.79 -30.55
N GLU A 60 28.91 -1.16 -29.28
CA GLU A 60 30.18 -0.89 -28.60
C GLU A 60 31.26 -1.88 -29.05
N THR A 61 30.96 -3.18 -29.02
CA THR A 61 31.91 -4.22 -29.48
C THR A 61 32.35 -3.95 -30.91
N LYS A 62 31.43 -3.61 -31.83
CA LYS A 62 31.76 -3.38 -33.25
C LYS A 62 32.76 -2.25 -33.46
N LYS A 63 32.88 -1.29 -32.54
CA LYS A 63 33.87 -0.20 -32.66
C LYS A 63 35.32 -0.71 -32.58
N TRP A 64 35.53 -1.88 -31.99
CA TRP A 64 36.85 -2.42 -31.67
C TRP A 64 37.14 -3.67 -32.51
N ASN A 65 37.98 -3.49 -33.53
CA ASN A 65 38.47 -4.59 -34.36
C ASN A 65 39.20 -5.69 -33.59
N LEU A 66 39.69 -5.40 -32.37
CA LEU A 66 40.29 -6.38 -31.46
C LEU A 66 39.37 -7.56 -31.20
N PHE A 67 38.05 -7.33 -31.15
CA PHE A 67 37.07 -8.36 -30.88
C PHE A 67 36.55 -9.03 -32.15
N ASP A 68 37.07 -8.71 -33.33
CA ASP A 68 36.66 -9.35 -34.57
C ASP A 68 37.33 -10.72 -34.72
N VAL A 69 36.55 -11.81 -34.66
CA VAL A 69 37.08 -13.17 -34.86
C VAL A 69 37.72 -13.38 -36.23
N SER A 70 37.38 -12.58 -37.24
CA SER A 70 38.06 -12.63 -38.54
C SER A 70 39.51 -12.18 -38.47
N GLN A 71 39.85 -11.27 -37.56
CA GLN A 71 41.25 -10.87 -37.34
C GLN A 71 42.05 -11.92 -36.58
N LEU A 72 41.38 -12.73 -35.75
CA LEU A 72 42.00 -13.90 -35.11
C LEU A 72 42.37 -14.96 -36.16
N ALA A 73 41.52 -15.11 -37.18
CA ALA A 73 41.70 -16.09 -38.24
C ALA A 73 42.85 -15.77 -39.20
N ASP A 74 43.37 -14.54 -39.24
CA ASP A 74 44.50 -14.14 -40.10
C ASP A 74 45.84 -14.01 -39.35
N SER A 75 45.83 -13.90 -38.01
CA SER A 75 47.04 -13.59 -37.22
C SER A 75 47.44 -14.65 -36.16
N ILE A 76 46.57 -15.60 -35.78
CA ILE A 76 46.79 -16.52 -34.64
C ILE A 76 46.84 -18.02 -35.06
N ILE A 77 46.83 -18.31 -36.36
CA ILE A 77 46.58 -19.63 -36.97
C ILE A 77 47.56 -20.76 -36.54
N ALA A 78 48.72 -20.46 -35.94
CA ALA A 78 49.70 -21.51 -35.63
C ALA A 78 49.33 -22.38 -34.40
N ASN A 79 48.44 -21.93 -33.52
CA ASN A 79 48.15 -22.64 -32.27
C ASN A 79 46.64 -22.77 -32.00
N ASP A 80 46.12 -24.00 -32.14
CA ASP A 80 44.72 -24.36 -31.89
C ASP A 80 44.24 -23.87 -30.51
N LEU A 81 45.06 -23.99 -29.46
CA LEU A 81 44.68 -23.55 -28.10
C LEU A 81 44.49 -22.03 -28.02
N LEU A 82 45.41 -21.25 -28.60
CA LEU A 82 45.28 -19.80 -28.60
C LEU A 82 44.10 -19.34 -29.44
N HIS A 83 43.89 -19.97 -30.61
CA HIS A 83 42.73 -19.69 -31.45
C HIS A 83 41.41 -19.91 -30.68
N LEU A 84 41.31 -21.01 -29.93
CA LEU A 84 40.15 -21.31 -29.08
C LEU A 84 39.98 -20.32 -27.93
N LYS A 85 41.06 -19.92 -27.25
CA LYS A 85 41.03 -18.96 -26.14
C LYS A 85 40.53 -17.58 -26.60
N TYR A 86 41.16 -17.01 -27.62
CA TYR A 86 40.77 -15.69 -28.12
C TYR A 86 39.38 -15.72 -28.76
N GLY A 87 39.02 -16.81 -29.45
CA GLY A 87 37.67 -16.99 -29.98
C GLY A 87 36.61 -17.03 -28.88
N ALA A 88 36.85 -17.80 -27.82
CA ALA A 88 35.98 -17.85 -26.66
C ALA A 88 35.87 -16.49 -25.94
N LEU A 89 36.98 -15.78 -25.74
CA LEU A 89 36.94 -14.46 -25.11
C LEU A 89 36.20 -13.43 -25.97
N SER A 90 36.31 -13.51 -27.29
CA SER A 90 35.51 -12.70 -28.22
C SER A 90 34.03 -13.05 -28.07
N PHE A 91 33.66 -14.33 -28.01
CA PHE A 91 32.29 -14.75 -27.73
C PHE A 91 31.78 -14.24 -26.39
N TYR A 92 32.62 -14.25 -25.35
CA TYR A 92 32.27 -13.71 -24.05
C TYR A 92 31.92 -12.22 -24.13
N VAL A 93 32.74 -11.42 -24.82
CA VAL A 93 32.45 -10.00 -25.08
C VAL A 93 31.08 -9.84 -25.77
N TYR A 94 30.82 -10.61 -26.83
CA TYR A 94 29.57 -10.52 -27.59
C TYR A 94 28.36 -10.84 -26.73
N LEU A 95 28.43 -11.93 -25.96
CA LEU A 95 27.34 -12.40 -25.12
C LEU A 95 27.02 -11.41 -23.99
N LYS A 96 28.04 -10.76 -23.41
CA LYS A 96 27.84 -9.79 -22.32
C LYS A 96 27.21 -8.50 -22.82
N GLU A 97 27.61 -7.99 -23.99
CA GLU A 97 26.92 -6.85 -24.60
C GLU A 97 25.48 -7.20 -24.99
N TRP A 98 25.30 -8.37 -25.60
CA TRP A 98 23.99 -8.88 -25.98
C TRP A 98 23.04 -9.01 -24.79
N GLU A 99 23.50 -9.58 -23.68
CA GLU A 99 22.74 -9.72 -22.44
C GLU A 99 22.37 -8.36 -21.85
N PHE A 100 23.31 -7.41 -21.86
CA PHE A 100 23.06 -6.07 -21.33
C PHE A 100 22.03 -5.31 -22.17
N ARG A 101 22.15 -5.31 -23.50
CA ARG A 101 21.26 -4.57 -24.40
C ARG A 101 19.86 -5.17 -24.51
N ARG A 102 19.71 -6.49 -24.36
CA ARG A 102 18.38 -7.13 -24.36
C ARG A 102 17.59 -6.88 -23.07
N GLY A 103 18.27 -6.45 -22.01
CA GLY A 103 17.72 -6.38 -20.67
C GLY A 103 17.52 -7.77 -20.07
N ILE A 104 17.55 -7.87 -18.74
CA ILE A 104 17.28 -9.11 -18.03
C ILE A 104 15.80 -9.47 -18.21
N LYS A 105 15.48 -10.31 -19.21
CA LYS A 105 14.18 -11.00 -19.25
C LYS A 105 14.32 -12.28 -18.43
N GLU A 106 13.54 -12.39 -17.34
CA GLU A 106 13.58 -13.47 -16.33
C GLU A 106 13.60 -14.90 -16.92
N ASN A 107 13.06 -15.10 -18.12
CA ASN A 107 13.00 -16.41 -18.78
C ASN A 107 14.26 -16.80 -19.60
N GLU A 108 15.18 -15.88 -19.89
CA GLU A 108 16.40 -16.15 -20.69
C GLU A 108 17.67 -16.31 -19.83
N GLN A 109 17.61 -15.98 -18.54
CA GLN A 109 18.65 -16.30 -17.53
C GLN A 109 18.96 -17.81 -17.42
N HIS A 110 18.18 -18.65 -18.10
CA HIS A 110 18.21 -20.10 -17.98
C HIS A 110 18.84 -20.83 -19.17
N ASN A 111 19.51 -20.18 -20.12
CA ASN A 111 20.28 -20.93 -21.12
C ASN A 111 21.48 -21.62 -20.43
N PRO A 112 21.43 -22.95 -20.19
CA PRO A 112 22.43 -23.63 -19.37
C PRO A 112 23.78 -23.65 -20.06
N ILE A 113 23.81 -23.59 -21.40
CA ILE A 113 25.04 -23.57 -22.20
C ILE A 113 25.78 -22.25 -21.99
N VAL A 114 25.07 -21.12 -22.12
CA VAL A 114 25.65 -19.78 -21.94
C VAL A 114 26.12 -19.59 -20.50
N ARG A 115 25.34 -20.04 -19.51
CA ARG A 115 25.74 -20.00 -18.10
C ARG A 115 27.00 -20.83 -17.82
N SER A 116 27.02 -22.07 -18.31
CA SER A 116 28.19 -22.95 -18.18
C SER A 116 29.45 -22.38 -18.85
N PHE A 117 29.25 -21.60 -19.92
CA PHE A 117 30.33 -20.88 -20.58
C PHE A 117 30.84 -19.70 -19.73
N TYR A 118 29.95 -18.89 -19.16
CA TYR A 118 30.33 -17.81 -18.25
C TYR A 118 31.07 -18.31 -17.02
N ASP A 119 30.57 -19.34 -16.34
CA ASP A 119 31.22 -19.92 -15.16
C ASP A 119 32.65 -20.37 -15.48
N PHE A 120 32.85 -20.92 -16.67
CA PHE A 120 34.18 -21.31 -17.17
C PHE A 120 35.09 -20.08 -17.39
N ILE A 121 34.61 -19.05 -18.10
CA ILE A 121 35.41 -17.84 -18.36
C ILE A 121 35.75 -17.09 -17.06
N TYR A 122 34.84 -17.02 -16.09
CA TYR A 122 35.13 -16.42 -14.78
C TYR A 122 36.18 -17.21 -14.00
N THR A 123 36.16 -18.53 -14.09
CA THR A 123 37.21 -19.38 -13.49
C THR A 123 38.57 -19.11 -14.15
N GLU A 124 38.62 -19.02 -15.48
CA GLU A 124 39.84 -18.69 -16.23
C GLU A 124 40.32 -17.26 -15.96
N LYS A 125 39.42 -16.29 -15.77
CA LYS A 125 39.75 -14.90 -15.40
C LYS A 125 40.59 -14.86 -14.12
N ASN A 126 40.21 -15.64 -13.10
CA ASN A 126 40.94 -15.68 -11.83
C ASN A 126 42.38 -16.20 -11.98
N GLN A 127 42.65 -17.03 -12.98
CA GLN A 127 43.96 -17.63 -13.19
C GLN A 127 44.82 -16.86 -14.21
N ARG A 128 44.17 -16.22 -15.19
CA ARG A 128 44.82 -15.70 -16.42
C ARG A 128 44.40 -14.27 -16.77
N TYR A 129 44.00 -13.50 -15.76
CA TYR A 129 43.57 -12.11 -15.96
C TYR A 129 44.58 -11.28 -16.76
N LEU A 130 45.88 -11.36 -16.44
CA LEU A 130 46.91 -10.55 -17.12
C LEU A 130 47.06 -10.90 -18.62
N GLU A 131 46.86 -12.16 -19.00
CA GLU A 131 47.00 -12.63 -20.39
C GLU A 131 45.91 -12.03 -21.29
N PHE A 132 44.70 -11.85 -20.76
CA PHE A 132 43.54 -11.38 -21.51
C PHE A 132 42.91 -10.12 -20.91
N LYS A 133 43.73 -9.30 -20.25
CA LYS A 133 43.31 -8.13 -19.49
C LYS A 133 42.37 -7.23 -20.28
N THR A 134 42.72 -6.92 -21.53
CA THR A 134 41.93 -6.05 -22.41
C THR A 134 40.50 -6.56 -22.64
N HIS A 135 40.31 -7.88 -22.77
CA HIS A 135 38.97 -8.45 -22.96
C HIS A 135 38.15 -8.37 -21.68
N TYR A 136 38.78 -8.66 -20.54
CA TYR A 136 38.11 -8.62 -19.25
C TYR A 136 37.75 -7.19 -18.81
N ASP A 137 38.69 -6.25 -18.96
CA ASP A 137 38.48 -4.84 -18.62
C ASP A 137 37.38 -4.24 -19.49
N PHE A 138 37.38 -4.53 -20.79
CA PHE A 138 36.31 -4.08 -21.69
C PHE A 138 34.94 -4.55 -21.23
N VAL A 139 34.78 -5.82 -20.87
CA VAL A 139 33.50 -6.35 -20.37
C VAL A 139 33.10 -5.73 -19.04
N ASP A 140 34.06 -5.49 -18.14
CA ASP A 140 33.79 -4.88 -16.84
C ASP A 140 33.36 -3.40 -17.00
N GLU A 141 33.89 -2.68 -17.99
CA GLU A 141 33.55 -1.29 -18.31
C GLU A 141 32.27 -1.15 -19.16
N LEU A 142 31.92 -2.19 -19.91
CA LEU A 142 30.82 -2.19 -20.87
C LEU A 142 29.47 -1.68 -20.30
N PRO A 143 29.04 -2.05 -19.06
CA PRO A 143 27.82 -1.50 -18.49
C PRO A 143 27.84 0.02 -18.35
N PHE A 144 28.99 0.60 -17.98
CA PHE A 144 29.14 2.04 -17.83
C PHE A 144 29.13 2.75 -19.18
N VAL A 145 29.75 2.15 -20.20
CA VAL A 145 29.76 2.69 -21.57
C VAL A 145 28.35 2.69 -22.14
N ILE A 146 27.62 1.58 -22.05
CA ILE A 146 26.27 1.47 -22.60
C ILE A 146 25.28 2.35 -21.81
N CYS A 147 25.39 2.39 -20.48
CA CYS A 147 24.62 3.35 -19.69
C CYS A 147 24.94 4.79 -20.10
N GLY A 148 26.21 5.13 -20.27
CA GLY A 148 26.65 6.44 -20.74
C GLY A 148 26.02 6.81 -22.09
N GLU A 149 26.02 5.88 -23.05
CA GLU A 149 25.33 6.01 -24.35
C GLU A 149 23.83 6.30 -24.16
N ILE A 150 23.14 5.47 -23.39
CA ILE A 150 21.70 5.61 -23.14
C ILE A 150 21.38 6.96 -22.48
N TYR A 151 22.06 7.29 -21.38
CA TYR A 151 21.79 8.51 -20.60
C TYR A 151 22.28 9.81 -21.26
N SER A 152 23.17 9.72 -22.25
CA SER A 152 23.58 10.87 -23.07
C SER A 152 22.68 11.09 -24.30
N ASP A 153 21.71 10.20 -24.55
CA ASP A 153 20.74 10.39 -25.63
C ASP A 153 19.91 11.67 -25.38
N SER A 154 20.00 12.59 -26.35
CA SER A 154 19.21 13.82 -26.41
C SER A 154 17.72 13.60 -26.13
N LYS A 155 17.13 12.46 -26.52
CA LYS A 155 15.72 12.16 -26.25
C LYS A 155 15.43 11.88 -24.79
N LEU A 156 16.36 11.26 -24.05
CA LEU A 156 16.21 11.11 -22.60
C LEU A 156 16.45 12.45 -21.89
N SER A 157 17.32 13.30 -22.43
CA SER A 157 17.45 14.68 -21.94
C SER A 157 16.18 15.50 -22.21
N GLU A 158 15.50 15.29 -23.35
CA GLU A 158 14.21 15.90 -23.69
C GLU A 158 13.09 15.35 -22.82
N ILE A 159 13.06 14.05 -22.54
CA ILE A 159 12.10 13.45 -21.58
C ILE A 159 12.36 14.00 -20.18
N ARG A 160 13.63 14.14 -19.76
CA ARG A 160 13.98 14.75 -18.47
C ARG A 160 13.54 16.21 -18.42
N ASN A 161 13.85 16.99 -19.45
CA ASN A 161 13.41 18.39 -19.57
C ASN A 161 11.89 18.50 -19.63
N PHE A 162 11.19 17.60 -20.31
CA PHE A 162 9.72 17.54 -20.34
C PHE A 162 9.11 17.16 -18.99
N LEU A 163 9.76 16.28 -18.23
CA LEU A 163 9.39 15.94 -16.86
C LEU A 163 9.71 17.07 -15.88
N GLU A 164 10.78 17.84 -16.11
CA GLU A 164 11.11 19.05 -15.34
C GLU A 164 10.19 20.23 -15.72
N GLU A 165 9.75 20.36 -16.98
CA GLU A 165 8.85 21.41 -17.49
C GLU A 165 7.38 21.17 -17.16
N LYS A 166 6.95 19.91 -16.96
CA LYS A 166 5.64 19.63 -16.37
C LYS A 166 5.71 19.92 -14.89
N ASP A 167 5.46 21.17 -14.56
CA ASP A 167 5.29 21.68 -13.21
C ASP A 167 4.36 20.74 -12.41
N PHE A 168 4.98 19.90 -11.57
CA PHE A 168 4.27 19.00 -10.66
C PHE A 168 3.58 19.79 -9.53
N SER A 169 3.58 21.13 -9.56
CA SER A 169 2.82 21.99 -8.66
C SER A 169 1.35 21.59 -8.60
N ASP A 170 0.72 21.28 -9.73
CA ASP A 170 -0.67 20.81 -9.76
C ASP A 170 -0.85 19.46 -9.05
N PHE A 171 0.11 18.53 -9.23
CA PHE A 171 0.07 17.23 -8.54
C PHE A 171 0.35 17.37 -7.04
N ASN A 172 1.32 18.19 -6.65
CA ASN A 172 1.62 18.49 -5.25
C ASN A 172 0.44 19.21 -4.58
N SER A 173 -0.20 20.14 -5.28
CA SER A 173 -1.42 20.81 -4.78
C SER A 173 -2.57 19.84 -4.63
N PHE A 174 -2.72 18.87 -5.55
CA PHE A 174 -3.74 17.82 -5.45
C PHE A 174 -3.46 16.88 -4.27
N VAL A 175 -2.20 16.50 -4.05
CA VAL A 175 -1.78 15.70 -2.90
C VAL A 175 -2.05 16.48 -1.61
N GLU A 176 -1.60 17.74 -1.49
CA GLU A 176 -1.83 18.59 -0.32
C GLU A 176 -3.32 18.83 -0.05
N THR A 177 -4.13 19.04 -1.09
CA THR A 177 -5.59 19.20 -0.98
C THR A 177 -6.25 17.91 -0.50
N ASN A 178 -5.77 16.75 -0.93
CA ASN A 178 -6.27 15.47 -0.43
C ASN A 178 -5.88 15.22 1.02
N THR A 179 -4.65 15.54 1.43
CA THR A 179 -4.21 15.39 2.82
C THR A 179 -5.02 16.28 3.75
N THR A 180 -5.24 17.55 3.36
CA THR A 180 -6.05 18.50 4.15
C THR A 180 -7.53 18.09 4.19
N THR A 181 -8.08 17.57 3.09
CA THR A 181 -9.44 17.03 3.06
C THR A 181 -9.59 15.82 3.99
N PHE A 182 -8.61 14.92 3.99
CA PHE A 182 -8.60 13.76 4.90
C PHE A 182 -8.55 14.18 6.38
N GLU A 183 -7.72 15.17 6.72
CA GLU A 183 -7.68 15.73 8.07
C GLU A 183 -9.00 16.41 8.48
N MET A 184 -9.66 17.10 7.56
CA MET A 184 -10.98 17.69 7.82
C MET A 184 -12.05 16.62 8.06
N ILE A 185 -12.06 15.55 7.26
CA ILE A 185 -12.96 14.40 7.45
C ILE A 185 -12.75 13.78 8.82
N LYS A 186 -11.49 13.55 9.22
CA LYS A 186 -11.18 13.00 10.54
C LYS A 186 -11.68 13.87 11.68
N LYS A 187 -11.49 15.20 11.59
CA LYS A 187 -12.04 16.14 12.58
C LYS A 187 -13.57 16.14 12.62
N TRP A 188 -14.22 15.95 11.48
CA TRP A 188 -15.67 15.84 11.41
C TRP A 188 -16.18 14.56 12.06
N GLU A 189 -15.49 13.43 11.85
CA GLU A 189 -15.80 12.16 12.52
C GLU A 189 -15.62 12.28 14.04
N GLU A 190 -14.49 12.83 14.50
CA GLU A 190 -14.24 13.08 15.92
C GLU A 190 -15.32 13.98 16.54
N SER A 191 -15.67 15.10 15.88
CA SER A 191 -16.72 16.00 16.37
C SER A 191 -18.12 15.35 16.35
N PHE A 192 -18.39 14.47 15.38
CA PHE A 192 -19.65 13.75 15.31
C PHE A 192 -19.79 12.77 16.47
N ASP A 193 -18.73 12.02 16.78
CA ASP A 193 -18.70 11.09 17.91
C ASP A 193 -18.86 11.81 19.26
N GLU A 194 -18.19 12.96 19.44
CA GLU A 194 -18.39 13.81 20.62
C GLU A 194 -19.84 14.26 20.78
N LYS A 195 -20.47 14.73 19.70
CA LYS A 195 -21.88 15.16 19.72
C LYS A 195 -22.82 14.00 20.02
N LYS A 196 -22.56 12.83 19.44
CA LYS A 196 -23.33 11.61 19.70
C LYS A 196 -23.26 11.24 21.18
N GLN A 197 -22.07 11.32 21.79
CA GLN A 197 -21.90 11.06 23.22
C GLN A 197 -22.64 12.10 24.08
N ALA A 198 -22.56 13.38 23.72
CA ALA A 198 -23.29 14.44 24.42
C ALA A 198 -24.81 14.27 24.36
N VAL A 199 -25.35 13.81 23.22
CA VAL A 199 -26.78 13.49 23.07
C VAL A 199 -27.17 12.32 23.97
N LEU A 200 -26.38 11.24 23.99
CA LEU A 200 -26.64 10.10 24.88
C LEU A 200 -26.64 10.51 26.37
N ASP A 201 -25.72 11.38 26.76
CA ASP A 201 -25.68 11.91 28.13
C ASP A 201 -26.89 12.77 28.45
N LEU A 202 -27.35 13.61 27.51
CA LEU A 202 -28.57 14.39 27.66
C LEU A 202 -29.81 13.51 27.74
N GLU A 203 -29.91 12.44 26.94
CA GLU A 203 -30.99 11.46 27.01
C GLU A 203 -31.02 10.76 28.37
N ASN A 204 -29.87 10.35 28.87
CA ASN A 204 -29.75 9.76 30.20
C ASN A 204 -30.15 10.73 31.32
N ARG A 205 -29.74 12.00 31.23
CA ARG A 205 -30.13 13.05 32.18
C ARG A 205 -31.63 13.33 32.13
N LEU A 206 -32.21 13.37 30.92
CA LEU A 206 -33.65 13.58 30.73
C LEU A 206 -34.45 12.42 31.32
N LYS A 207 -34.02 11.18 31.08
CA LYS A 207 -34.63 9.98 31.66
C LYS A 207 -34.61 10.03 33.19
N LYS A 208 -33.46 10.36 33.79
CA LYS A 208 -33.32 10.51 35.23
C LYS A 208 -34.17 11.65 35.80
N SER A 209 -34.27 12.77 35.08
CA SER A 209 -35.11 13.90 35.48
C SER A 209 -36.59 13.54 35.43
N LYS A 210 -37.04 12.81 34.39
CA LYS A 210 -38.40 12.30 34.27
C LYS A 210 -38.76 11.38 35.44
N GLU A 211 -37.89 10.41 35.76
CA GLU A 211 -38.08 9.52 36.92
C GLU A 211 -38.19 10.30 38.24
N THR A 212 -37.41 11.37 38.40
CA THR A 212 -37.45 12.24 39.59
C THR A 212 -38.75 13.06 39.65
N TYR A 213 -39.19 13.63 38.53
CA TYR A 213 -40.46 14.36 38.45
C TYR A 213 -41.65 13.45 38.72
N ASP A 214 -41.66 12.24 38.16
CA ASP A 214 -42.70 11.24 38.41
C ASP A 214 -42.76 10.89 39.90
N PHE A 215 -41.61 10.75 40.58
CA PHE A 215 -41.55 10.52 42.03
C PHE A 215 -42.08 11.71 42.86
N ILE A 216 -41.74 12.95 42.47
CA ILE A 216 -42.25 14.17 43.13
C ILE A 216 -43.76 14.30 42.93
N LEU A 217 -44.25 14.04 41.72
CA LEU A 217 -45.68 14.10 41.40
C LEU A 217 -46.47 13.05 42.18
N LEU A 218 -45.93 11.82 42.28
CA LEU A 218 -46.47 10.76 43.12
C LEU A 218 -46.54 11.20 44.59
N ASN A 219 -45.48 11.77 45.15
CA ASN A 219 -45.48 12.27 46.53
C ASN A 219 -46.46 13.42 46.75
N LYS A 220 -46.60 14.33 45.78
CA LYS A 220 -47.60 15.40 45.86
C LYS A 220 -49.02 14.84 45.84
N GLY A 221 -49.29 13.86 44.96
CA GLY A 221 -50.55 13.13 44.93
C GLY A 221 -50.85 12.41 46.25
N PHE A 222 -49.85 11.75 46.86
CA PHE A 222 -50.01 11.15 48.18
C PHE A 222 -50.29 12.18 49.28
N LYS A 223 -49.67 13.36 49.21
CA LYS A 223 -49.88 14.44 50.19
C LYS A 223 -51.26 15.09 50.04
N GLU A 224 -51.73 15.27 48.82
CA GLU A 224 -53.09 15.77 48.53
C GLU A 224 -54.15 14.77 48.99
N LEU A 225 -53.96 13.48 48.71
CA LEU A 225 -54.83 12.41 49.25
C LEU A 225 -54.81 12.37 50.78
N TYR A 226 -53.65 12.61 51.40
CA TYR A 226 -53.54 12.66 52.85
C TYR A 226 -54.28 13.86 53.46
N GLU A 227 -54.11 15.06 52.91
CA GLU A 227 -54.84 16.24 53.38
C GLU A 227 -56.34 16.16 53.09
N GLN A 228 -56.76 15.63 51.94
CA GLN A 228 -58.17 15.33 51.67
C GLN A 228 -58.75 14.39 52.73
N LYS A 229 -58.05 13.29 53.03
CA LYS A 229 -58.51 12.33 54.05
C LYS A 229 -58.55 12.96 55.45
N LYS A 230 -57.64 13.88 55.74
CA LYS A 230 -57.61 14.61 57.02
C LYS A 230 -58.73 15.65 57.12
N GLU A 231 -59.04 16.35 56.02
CA GLU A 231 -60.19 17.24 55.94
C GLU A 231 -61.50 16.46 56.03
N GLU A 232 -61.66 15.34 55.32
CA GLU A 232 -62.83 14.46 55.46
C GLU A 232 -63.02 13.98 56.90
N LEU A 233 -61.93 13.59 57.59
CA LEU A 233 -61.99 13.19 59.00
C LEU A 233 -62.35 14.37 59.92
N LYS A 234 -61.88 15.58 59.61
CA LYS A 234 -62.20 16.80 60.36
C LYS A 234 -63.65 17.24 60.13
N GLU A 235 -64.14 17.20 58.90
CA GLU A 235 -65.54 17.45 58.56
C GLU A 235 -66.46 16.43 59.22
N ARG A 236 -66.09 15.13 59.24
CA ARG A 236 -66.83 14.13 60.02
C ARG A 236 -66.83 14.46 61.50
N ARG A 237 -65.68 14.84 62.08
CA ARG A 237 -65.58 15.21 63.50
C ARG A 237 -66.42 16.46 63.83
N ASP A 238 -66.38 17.46 62.98
CA ASP A 238 -67.10 18.72 63.16
C ASP A 238 -68.60 18.53 62.89
N SER A 239 -68.99 17.64 61.96
CA SER A 239 -70.37 17.21 61.75
C SER A 239 -70.90 16.43 62.95
N PHE A 240 -70.10 15.54 63.55
CA PHE A 240 -70.46 14.86 64.80
C PHE A 240 -70.60 15.86 65.98
N SER A 241 -69.72 16.85 66.07
CA SER A 241 -69.78 17.91 67.07
C SER A 241 -71.01 18.81 66.90
N LYS A 242 -71.33 19.22 65.67
CA LYS A 242 -72.54 19.98 65.34
C LYS A 242 -73.79 19.18 65.64
N PHE A 243 -73.83 17.90 65.30
CA PHE A 243 -74.95 17.00 65.60
C PHE A 243 -75.18 16.91 67.12
N GLY A 244 -74.10 16.73 67.90
CA GLY A 244 -74.15 16.75 69.36
C GLY A 244 -74.62 18.09 69.94
N ALA A 245 -74.18 19.22 69.37
CA ALA A 245 -74.62 20.55 69.77
C ALA A 245 -76.11 20.77 69.49
N THR A 246 -76.62 20.37 68.32
CA THR A 246 -78.07 20.42 68.04
C THR A 246 -78.86 19.55 69.00
N LEU A 247 -78.42 18.32 69.30
CA LEU A 247 -79.09 17.45 70.27
C LEU A 247 -79.20 18.06 71.67
N ALA A 248 -78.19 18.84 72.11
CA ALA A 248 -78.22 19.51 73.40
C ALA A 248 -79.07 20.80 73.40
N ILE A 249 -79.08 21.56 72.31
CA ILE A 249 -79.75 22.88 72.23
C ILE A 249 -81.26 22.74 71.95
N THR A 250 -81.68 21.69 71.23
CA THR A 250 -83.09 21.48 70.87
C THR A 250 -84.03 21.31 72.09
N PRO A 251 -83.69 20.53 73.13
CA PRO A 251 -84.54 20.44 74.32
C PRO A 251 -84.53 21.73 75.17
N LEU A 252 -83.40 22.45 75.25
CA LEU A 252 -83.29 23.71 75.99
C LEU A 252 -84.17 24.83 75.39
N THR A 253 -84.22 24.91 74.06
CA THR A 253 -85.08 25.89 73.36
C THR A 253 -86.56 25.58 73.54
N LEU A 254 -86.96 24.30 73.59
CA LEU A 254 -88.33 23.88 73.88
C LEU A 254 -88.79 24.26 75.30
N ILE A 255 -87.92 24.13 76.30
CA ILE A 255 -88.22 24.51 77.69
C ILE A 255 -88.45 26.03 77.79
N ILE A 256 -87.54 26.84 77.23
CA ILE A 256 -87.66 28.31 77.26
C ILE A 256 -88.93 28.80 76.52
N PHE A 257 -89.27 28.17 75.40
CA PHE A 257 -90.51 28.51 74.67
C PHE A 257 -91.75 28.16 75.49
N SER A 258 -91.75 27.02 76.19
CA SER A 258 -92.88 26.59 77.03
C SER A 258 -93.14 27.52 78.22
N GLU A 259 -92.09 28.04 78.86
CA GLU A 259 -92.22 29.05 79.94
C GLU A 259 -92.73 30.40 79.42
N SER A 260 -92.35 30.81 78.20
CA SER A 260 -92.84 32.06 77.60
C SER A 260 -94.34 32.00 77.24
N VAL A 261 -94.83 30.84 76.81
CA VAL A 261 -96.24 30.64 76.45
C VAL A 261 -97.12 30.58 77.71
N GLN A 262 -96.65 29.98 78.80
CA GLN A 262 -97.39 29.96 80.08
C GLN A 262 -97.56 31.35 80.72
N ASN A 263 -96.57 32.22 80.54
CA ASN A 263 -96.65 33.62 81.01
C ASN A 263 -97.60 34.48 80.16
N SER A 264 -97.79 34.16 78.87
CA SER A 264 -98.72 34.89 77.99
C SER A 264 -100.20 34.57 78.25
N VAL A 265 -100.53 33.31 78.61
CA VAL A 265 -101.92 32.88 78.87
C VAL A 265 -102.41 33.34 80.26
N SER A 266 -101.51 33.50 81.22
CA SER A 266 -101.83 33.99 82.58
C SER A 266 -102.16 35.50 82.62
N ALA A 267 -101.67 36.27 81.64
CA ALA A 267 -101.94 37.71 81.52
C ALA A 267 -103.30 38.03 80.88
N GLU A 268 -103.90 37.08 80.15
CA GLU A 268 -105.16 37.27 79.42
C GLU A 268 -106.41 36.90 80.26
N LEU A 269 -106.24 36.09 81.32
CA LEU A 269 -107.30 35.77 82.30
C LEU A 269 -107.48 36.81 83.42
N ALA A 270 -106.64 37.84 83.49
CA ALA A 270 -106.77 38.94 84.45
C ALA A 270 -107.48 40.19 83.87
N ARG A 271 -108.07 40.10 82.67
CA ARG A 271 -108.74 41.22 81.97
C ARG A 271 -110.18 40.92 81.49
N VAL A 272 -110.85 39.93 82.08
CA VAL A 272 -112.31 39.69 81.98
C VAL A 272 -112.85 39.42 83.38
#